data_AF-A0A2G5XFI2-F1
#
_entry.id   AF-A0A2G5XFI2-F1
#
_cell.length_a   1.000
_cell.length_b   1.000
_cell.length_c   1.000
_cell.angle_alpha   90.00
_cell.angle_beta   90.00
_cell.angle_gamma   90.00
#
_symmetry.space_group_name_H-M   'P 1'
#
loop_
_entity.id
_entity.type
_entity.pdbx_description
1 polymer ?
#
loop_
_entity_poly.entity_id
_entity_poly.type
_entity_poly.pdbx_seq_one_letter_code
_entity_poly.pdbx_strand_id
1 'polypeptide(L)'
;MNLWIGDYLKLRNDIYYLEFKLTDPELPKKEIVDVRKKLDERLYREGQFKVILKSFDDLENQILIMRYAEGLTLNKVAENLGYTVQYIYNKHAKILETISTFERLHTELKQFEKNFPLQRKK
;
A
#
# COMPACT_ATOMS: atom_id res chain seq x y z
N MET A 1 1.64 11.94 -9.09
CA MET A 1 0.61 10.89 -9.17
C MET A 1 1.29 9.57 -8.84
N ASN A 2 0.92 8.96 -7.72
CA ASN A 2 1.16 7.58 -7.26
C ASN A 2 0.27 7.46 -6.02
N LEU A 3 -1.04 7.19 -6.16
CA LEU A 3 -1.63 5.85 -6.14
C LEU A 3 -1.04 5.04 -4.98
N TRP A 4 -1.66 5.01 -3.80
CA TRP A 4 -1.32 4.01 -2.76
C TRP A 4 -1.07 2.64 -3.38
N ILE A 5 -1.92 2.22 -4.30
CA ILE A 5 -1.78 0.98 -5.07
C ILE A 5 -0.47 0.89 -5.88
N GLY A 6 -0.12 1.96 -6.59
CA GLY A 6 1.13 2.04 -7.35
C GLY A 6 2.33 2.05 -6.40
N ASP A 7 2.21 2.72 -5.26
CA ASP A 7 3.19 2.73 -4.18
C ASP A 7 3.28 1.36 -3.49
N TYR A 8 2.19 0.60 -3.39
CA TYR A 8 2.15 -0.74 -2.82
C TYR A 8 2.75 -1.76 -3.79
N LEU A 9 2.42 -1.69 -5.07
CA LEU A 9 3.05 -2.51 -6.12
C LEU A 9 4.54 -2.21 -6.23
N LYS A 10 4.93 -0.93 -6.19
CA LYS A 10 6.33 -0.52 -6.15
C LYS A 10 7.02 -1.02 -4.89
N LEU A 11 6.36 -0.92 -3.73
CA LEU A 11 6.86 -1.44 -2.46
C LEU A 11 7.10 -2.96 -2.53
N ARG A 12 6.15 -3.72 -3.10
CA ARG A 12 6.26 -5.17 -3.32
C ARG A 12 7.38 -5.54 -4.27
N ASN A 13 7.51 -4.84 -5.40
CA ASN A 13 8.60 -5.06 -6.35
C ASN A 13 9.95 -4.74 -5.72
N ASP A 14 10.03 -3.68 -4.91
CA ASP A 14 11.24 -3.33 -4.19
C ASP A 14 11.58 -4.39 -3.12
N ILE A 15 10.59 -4.93 -2.39
CA ILE A 15 10.78 -6.06 -1.45
C ILE A 15 11.35 -7.27 -2.21
N TYR A 16 10.70 -7.68 -3.31
CA TYR A 16 11.14 -8.81 -4.12
C TYR A 16 12.56 -8.63 -4.64
N TYR A 17 12.91 -7.44 -5.13
CA TYR A 17 14.26 -7.14 -5.59
C TYR A 17 15.28 -7.22 -4.45
N LEU A 18 14.97 -6.71 -3.27
CA LEU A 18 15.86 -6.77 -2.10
C LEU A 18 16.05 -8.21 -1.62
N GLU A 19 14.99 -9.02 -1.59
CA GLU A 19 15.05 -10.45 -1.28
C GLU A 19 15.91 -11.21 -2.30
N PHE A 20 15.66 -10.99 -3.60
CA PHE A 20 16.46 -11.56 -4.67
C PHE A 20 17.93 -11.16 -4.55
N LYS A 21 18.22 -9.89 -4.27
CA LYS A 21 19.60 -9.39 -4.10
C LYS A 21 20.33 -10.09 -2.95
N LEU A 22 19.62 -10.46 -1.87
CA LEU A 22 20.21 -11.22 -0.75
C LEU A 22 20.52 -12.68 -1.09
N THR A 23 20.05 -13.20 -2.23
CA THR A 23 20.39 -14.55 -2.70
C THR A 23 21.73 -14.62 -3.41
N ASP A 24 22.32 -13.47 -3.80
CA ASP A 24 23.62 -13.41 -4.44
C ASP A 24 24.74 -13.82 -3.45
N PRO A 25 25.43 -14.96 -3.70
CA PRO A 25 26.46 -15.46 -2.79
C PRO A 25 27.72 -14.59 -2.78
N GLU A 26 27.93 -13.73 -3.79
CA GLU A 26 29.09 -12.85 -3.89
C GLU A 26 28.83 -11.46 -3.29
N LEU A 27 27.63 -11.22 -2.72
CA LEU A 27 27.26 -9.93 -2.15
C LEU A 27 28.16 -9.57 -0.95
N PRO A 28 28.81 -8.39 -0.94
CA PRO A 28 29.69 -7.99 0.16
C PRO A 28 28.96 -7.93 1.51
N LYS A 29 29.62 -8.38 2.58
CA LYS A 29 29.04 -8.39 3.94
C LYS A 29 28.47 -7.04 4.39
N LYS A 30 29.14 -5.94 4.05
CA LYS A 30 28.66 -4.58 4.37
C LYS A 30 27.35 -4.26 3.64
N GLU A 31 27.26 -4.65 2.38
CA GLU A 31 26.08 -4.43 1.55
C GLU A 31 24.91 -5.33 1.97
N ILE A 32 25.18 -6.56 2.44
CA ILE A 32 24.17 -7.43 3.06
C ILE A 32 23.47 -6.72 4.22
N VAL A 33 24.23 -6.03 5.10
CA VAL A 33 23.66 -5.30 6.24
C VAL A 33 22.75 -4.17 5.77
N ASP A 34 23.19 -3.38 4.78
CA ASP A 34 22.42 -2.26 4.24
C ASP A 34 21.15 -2.73 3.51
N VAL A 35 21.25 -3.81 2.74
CA VAL A 35 20.10 -4.41 2.03
C VAL A 35 19.08 -4.97 3.02
N ARG A 36 19.52 -5.67 4.08
CA ARG A 36 18.64 -6.15 5.15
C ARG A 36 17.91 -5.02 5.86
N LYS A 37 18.62 -3.95 6.23
CA LYS A 37 18.00 -2.78 6.86
C LYS A 37 16.90 -2.18 5.97
N LYS A 38 17.18 -2.01 4.67
CA LYS A 38 16.18 -1.51 3.71
C LYS A 38 14.99 -2.47 3.60
N LEU A 39 15.24 -3.77 3.57
CA LEU A 39 14.19 -4.80 3.51
C LEU A 39 13.27 -4.70 4.74
N ASP A 40 13.83 -4.60 5.94
CA ASP A 40 13.05 -4.45 7.18
C ASP A 40 12.17 -3.19 7.14
N GLU A 41 12.70 -2.06 6.69
CA GLU A 41 11.93 -0.82 6.51
C GLU A 41 10.77 -1.00 5.51
N ARG A 42 10.98 -1.76 4.42
CA ARG A 42 9.93 -2.03 3.43
C ARG A 42 8.88 -3.01 3.95
N LEU A 43 9.29 -4.06 4.65
CA LEU A 43 8.38 -5.02 5.29
C LEU A 43 7.53 -4.36 6.37
N TYR A 44 8.13 -3.47 7.17
CA TYR A 44 7.38 -2.68 8.16
C TYR A 44 6.30 -1.83 7.48
N ARG A 45 6.65 -1.12 6.41
CA ARG A 45 5.70 -0.31 5.63
C ARG A 45 4.60 -1.17 5.01
N GLU A 46 4.94 -2.35 4.50
CA GLU A 46 3.97 -3.32 3.98
C GLU A 46 3.00 -3.80 5.08
N GLY A 47 3.51 -4.01 6.30
CA GLY A 47 2.71 -4.33 7.48
C GLY A 47 1.69 -3.25 7.82
N GLN A 48 2.09 -1.97 7.79
CA GLN A 48 1.17 -0.85 7.99
C GLN A 48 0.06 -0.81 6.93
N PHE A 49 0.41 -1.06 5.66
CA PHE A 49 -0.58 -1.21 4.59
C PHE A 49 -1.54 -2.37 4.85
N LYS A 50 -1.02 -3.53 5.25
CA LYS A 50 -1.84 -4.72 5.56
C LYS A 50 -2.78 -4.49 6.74
N VAL A 51 -2.39 -3.71 7.75
CA VAL A 51 -3.27 -3.35 8.89
C VAL A 51 -4.41 -2.45 8.44
N ILE A 52 -4.11 -1.43 7.62
CA ILE A 52 -5.13 -0.54 7.05
C ILE A 52 -6.07 -1.35 6.16
N LEU A 53 -5.53 -2.21 5.28
CA LEU A 53 -6.32 -3.12 4.47
C LEU A 53 -7.20 -4.01 5.36
N LYS A 54 -6.66 -4.68 6.38
CA LYS A 54 -7.45 -5.53 7.29
C LYS A 54 -8.53 -4.80 8.08
N SER A 55 -8.49 -3.47 8.19
CA SER A 55 -9.56 -2.71 8.83
C SER A 55 -10.81 -2.54 7.96
N PHE A 56 -10.72 -2.88 6.67
CA PHE A 56 -11.83 -2.92 5.73
C PHE A 56 -12.30 -4.38 5.60
N ASP A 57 -13.35 -4.78 6.31
CA ASP A 57 -13.90 -6.15 6.27
C ASP A 57 -15.05 -6.30 5.25
N ASP A 58 -15.16 -5.31 4.38
CA ASP A 58 -16.25 -5.04 3.48
C ASP A 58 -15.86 -5.29 2.02
N LEU A 59 -16.88 -5.29 1.16
CA LEU A 59 -16.78 -5.59 -0.27
C LEU A 59 -15.71 -4.75 -0.96
N GLU A 60 -15.51 -3.53 -0.48
CA GLU A 60 -14.50 -2.58 -0.89
C GLU A 60 -13.08 -3.18 -0.85
N ASN A 61 -12.76 -3.91 0.21
CA ASN A 61 -11.44 -4.46 0.40
C ASN A 61 -11.16 -5.65 -0.49
N GLN A 62 -12.16 -6.50 -0.70
CA GLN A 62 -12.09 -7.62 -1.65
C GLN A 62 -11.85 -7.10 -3.07
N ILE A 63 -12.51 -6.00 -3.44
CA ILE A 63 -12.28 -5.30 -4.71
C ILE A 63 -10.83 -4.82 -4.83
N LEU A 64 -10.27 -4.20 -3.78
CA LEU A 64 -8.89 -3.71 -3.78
C LEU A 64 -7.85 -4.83 -3.85
N ILE A 65 -8.00 -5.88 -3.05
CA ILE A 65 -7.07 -7.04 -3.03
C ILE A 65 -7.07 -7.71 -4.41
N MET A 66 -8.24 -8.08 -4.93
CA MET A 66 -8.33 -8.75 -6.21
C MET A 66 -7.83 -7.86 -7.35
N ARG A 67 -8.13 -6.56 -7.33
CA ARG A 67 -7.70 -5.64 -8.39
C ARG A 67 -6.18 -5.43 -8.39
N TYR A 68 -5.56 -5.34 -7.22
CA TYR A 68 -4.20 -4.79 -7.10
C TYR A 68 -3.18 -5.72 -6.47
N ALA A 69 -3.57 -6.62 -5.58
CA ALA A 69 -2.69 -7.67 -5.06
C ALA A 69 -2.66 -8.87 -6.01
N GLU A 70 -3.80 -9.25 -6.57
CA GLU A 70 -3.93 -10.39 -7.50
C GLU A 70 -3.87 -9.98 -8.98
N GLY A 71 -4.02 -8.68 -9.28
CA GLY A 71 -3.90 -8.15 -10.64
C GLY A 71 -5.12 -8.42 -11.54
N LEU A 72 -6.26 -8.83 -10.98
CA LEU A 72 -7.48 -9.15 -11.74
C LEU A 72 -8.13 -7.92 -12.34
N THR A 73 -8.77 -8.03 -13.50
CA THR A 73 -9.58 -6.93 -14.08
C THR A 73 -10.85 -6.71 -13.26
N LEU A 74 -11.42 -5.51 -13.26
CA LEU A 74 -12.69 -5.25 -12.55
C LEU A 74 -13.83 -6.17 -13.02
N ASN A 75 -13.80 -6.60 -14.29
CA ASN A 75 -14.72 -7.62 -14.81
C ASN A 75 -14.53 -8.97 -14.10
N LYS A 76 -13.28 -9.40 -13.92
CA LYS A 76 -12.98 -10.66 -13.24
C LYS A 76 -13.24 -10.58 -11.74
N VAL A 77 -13.02 -9.40 -11.13
CA VAL A 77 -13.45 -9.12 -9.76
C VAL A 77 -14.97 -9.25 -9.63
N ALA A 78 -15.74 -8.69 -10.55
CA ALA A 78 -17.20 -8.80 -10.55
C ALA A 78 -17.69 -10.24 -10.68
N GLU A 79 -17.09 -10.99 -11.60
CA GLU A 79 -17.37 -12.43 -11.77
C GLU A 79 -17.05 -13.21 -10.49
N ASN A 80 -15.87 -13.01 -9.90
CA ASN A 80 -15.44 -13.72 -8.69
C ASN A 80 -16.29 -13.39 -7.46
N LEU A 81 -16.79 -12.14 -7.37
CA LEU A 81 -17.60 -11.67 -6.24
C LEU A 81 -19.11 -11.85 -6.47
N GLY A 82 -19.54 -12.33 -7.64
CA GLY A 82 -20.96 -12.52 -7.96
C GLY A 82 -21.75 -11.22 -8.13
N TYR A 83 -21.09 -10.11 -8.46
CA TYR A 83 -21.72 -8.82 -8.69
C TYR A 83 -21.73 -8.45 -10.18
N THR A 84 -22.59 -7.49 -10.53
CA THR A 84 -22.53 -6.91 -11.88
C THR A 84 -21.25 -6.09 -12.03
N VAL A 85 -20.71 -6.10 -13.25
CA VAL A 85 -19.53 -5.29 -13.61
C VAL A 85 -19.75 -3.82 -13.22
N GLN A 86 -20.90 -3.24 -13.59
CA GLN A 86 -21.23 -1.84 -13.28
C GLN A 86 -21.22 -1.55 -11.78
N TYR A 87 -21.69 -2.48 -10.94
CA TYR A 87 -21.69 -2.32 -9.49
C TYR A 87 -20.26 -2.23 -8.95
N ILE A 88 -19.37 -3.15 -9.38
CA ILE A 88 -17.96 -3.15 -8.99
C ILE A 88 -17.25 -1.88 -9.46
N TYR A 89 -17.48 -1.43 -10.71
CA TYR A 89 -16.93 -0.17 -11.20
C TYR A 89 -17.36 1.03 -10.33
N ASN A 90 -18.65 1.12 -10.00
CA ASN A 90 -19.18 2.20 -9.17
C ASN A 90 -18.63 2.17 -7.74
N LYS A 91 -18.45 0.98 -7.15
CA LYS A 91 -17.84 0.82 -5.83
C LYS A 91 -16.36 1.18 -5.87
N HIS A 92 -15.63 0.65 -6.84
CA HIS A 92 -14.22 0.97 -7.06
C HIS A 92 -13.99 2.48 -7.16
N ALA A 93 -14.83 3.21 -7.91
CA ALA A 93 -14.74 4.67 -8.00
C ALA A 93 -14.91 5.37 -6.63
N LYS A 94 -15.89 4.96 -5.82
CA LYS A 94 -16.12 5.54 -4.48
C LYS A 94 -14.98 5.24 -3.50
N ILE A 95 -14.41 4.05 -3.58
CA ILE A 95 -13.23 3.67 -2.80
C ILE A 95 -12.07 4.62 -3.12
N LEU A 96 -11.81 4.84 -4.42
CA LEU A 96 -10.74 5.74 -4.85
C LEU A 96 -10.97 7.20 -4.39
N GLU A 97 -12.20 7.68 -4.42
CA GLU A 97 -12.55 9.02 -3.92
C GLU A 97 -12.28 9.17 -2.41
N THR A 98 -12.65 8.15 -1.64
CA THR A 98 -12.44 8.12 -0.18
C THR A 98 -10.94 8.11 0.15
N ILE A 99 -10.17 7.27 -0.55
CA ILE A 99 -8.71 7.20 -0.40
C ILE A 99 -8.07 8.57 -0.72
N SER A 100 -8.45 9.18 -1.84
CA SER A 100 -7.95 10.51 -2.24
C SER A 100 -8.24 11.57 -1.17
N THR A 101 -9.45 11.55 -0.59
CA THR A 101 -9.84 12.47 0.48
C THR A 101 -8.99 12.29 1.73
N PHE A 102 -8.76 11.04 2.15
CA PHE A 102 -7.91 10.72 3.29
C PHE A 102 -6.46 11.17 3.08
N GLU A 103 -5.89 10.93 1.89
CA GLU A 103 -4.53 11.34 1.54
C GLU A 103 -4.34 12.87 1.65
N ARG A 104 -5.32 13.64 1.17
CA ARG A 104 -5.32 15.10 1.29
C ARG A 104 -5.28 15.52 2.76
N LEU A 105 -6.20 14.99 3.58
CA LEU A 105 -6.28 15.33 5.02
C LEU A 105 -5.01 14.94 5.77
N HIS A 106 -4.42 13.77 5.49
CA HIS A 106 -3.17 13.33 6.12
C HIS A 106 -2.00 14.26 5.78
N THR A 107 -1.95 14.73 4.54
CA THR A 107 -0.92 15.69 4.09
C THR A 107 -1.09 17.03 4.79
N GLU A 108 -2.32 17.54 4.87
CA GLU A 108 -2.65 18.76 5.60
C GLU A 108 -2.28 18.66 7.09
N LEU A 109 -2.57 17.53 7.73
CA LEU A 109 -2.21 17.27 9.13
C LEU A 109 -0.69 17.26 9.35
N LYS A 110 0.07 16.56 8.49
CA LYS A 110 1.55 16.59 8.58
C LYS A 110 2.12 17.99 8.40
N GLN A 111 1.55 18.76 7.49
CA GLN A 111 1.96 20.15 7.28
C GLN A 111 1.63 21.00 8.50
N PHE A 112 0.46 20.78 9.12
CA PHE A 112 0.07 21.42 10.36
C PHE A 112 1.02 21.08 11.52
N GLU A 113 1.32 19.80 11.76
CA GLU A 113 2.26 19.36 12.81
C GLU A 113 3.66 19.96 12.64
N LYS A 114 4.13 20.06 11.39
CA LYS A 114 5.41 20.70 11.06
C LYS A 114 5.38 22.21 11.33
N ASN A 115 4.28 22.88 11.03
CA ASN A 115 4.13 24.32 11.20
C ASN A 115 3.84 24.70 12.67
N PHE A 116 3.26 23.78 13.45
CA PHE A 116 2.88 23.97 14.85
C PHE A 116 3.39 22.81 15.71
N PRO A 117 4.71 22.69 15.93
CA PRO A 117 5.26 21.64 16.76
C PRO A 117 4.71 21.77 18.18
N LEU A 118 3.99 20.74 18.65
CA LEU A 118 3.47 20.69 20.01
C LEU A 118 4.63 20.83 20.99
N GLN A 119 4.72 21.98 21.67
CA GLN A 119 5.60 22.12 22.82
C GLN A 119 5.09 21.17 23.90
N ARG A 120 5.77 20.03 24.10
CA ARG A 120 5.53 19.20 25.27
C ARG A 120 5.81 20.06 26.50
N LYS A 121 4.74 20.49 27.19
CA LYS A 121 4.86 21.10 28.52
C LYS A 121 5.55 20.07 29.41
N LYS A 122 6.74 20.43 29.90
CA LYS A 122 7.45 19.71 30.96
C LYS A 122 6.67 19.77 32.26
#